data_AF-A0A950WP00-F1
#
_entry.id   AF-A0A950WP00-F1
#
_cell.length_a   1.000
_cell.length_b   1.000
_cell.length_c   1.000
_cell.angle_alpha   90.00
_cell.angle_beta   90.00
_cell.angle_gamma   90.00
#
_symmetry.space_group_name_H-M   'P 1'
#
loop_
_entity.id
_entity.type
_entity.pdbx_description
1 polymer ?
#
loop_
_entity_poly.entity_id
_entity_poly.type
_entity_poly.pdbx_seq_one_letter_code
_entity_poly.pdbx_strand_id
1 'polypeptide(L)'
;EYGAKLVKFLPKDAVSFDDASNNRALISGQSALVWNPPSAWAVAKRDAPKVAADCWTFQGPAGPEGRFTPYLPFFWGVWSFSKNKTAAKELIEFLMQRENVEARCTEVEGYDVPPFDSMLDFKVWEEVEPPKGTVYNYPIRPFHNAKPHIAASPAPPDIAVQIYNRGTMPTMLAKLQSGQSVKDVIAWANDELEGFTR
;
A
#
# COMPACT_ATOMS: atom_id res chain seq x y z
N GLU A 1 -21.11 0.82 -6.09
CA GLU A 1 -21.84 -0.45 -5.83
C GLU A 1 -21.01 -1.53 -5.13
N TYR A 2 -19.83 -1.91 -5.66
CA TYR A 2 -18.96 -2.91 -5.01
C TYR A 2 -18.65 -2.56 -3.54
N GLY A 3 -18.28 -1.31 -3.25
CA GLY A 3 -18.06 -0.84 -1.88
C GLY A 3 -19.25 -1.10 -0.94
N ALA A 4 -20.48 -0.89 -1.40
CA ALA A 4 -21.69 -1.14 -0.59
C ALA A 4 -21.94 -2.64 -0.31
N LYS A 5 -21.40 -3.53 -1.17
CA LYS A 5 -21.39 -4.98 -0.90
C LYS A 5 -20.25 -5.33 0.06
N LEU A 6 -19.05 -4.80 -0.20
CA LEU A 6 -17.83 -5.06 0.58
C LEU A 6 -18.00 -4.71 2.06
N VAL A 7 -18.54 -3.53 2.38
CA VAL A 7 -18.65 -3.06 3.79
C VAL A 7 -19.50 -3.97 4.68
N LYS A 8 -20.33 -4.85 4.10
CA LYS A 8 -21.13 -5.82 4.85
C LYS A 8 -20.32 -7.02 5.34
N PHE A 9 -19.17 -7.27 4.74
CA PHE A 9 -18.23 -8.34 5.12
C PHE A 9 -17.11 -7.83 6.03
N LEU A 10 -16.96 -6.52 6.17
CA LEU A 10 -15.94 -5.94 7.04
C LEU A 10 -16.36 -6.05 8.51
N PRO A 11 -15.40 -6.15 9.45
CA PRO A 11 -15.66 -6.00 10.87
C PRO A 11 -16.46 -4.73 11.19
N LYS A 12 -17.33 -4.79 12.21
CA LYS A 12 -18.18 -3.64 12.58
C LYS A 12 -17.38 -2.40 12.97
N ASP A 13 -16.21 -2.61 13.56
CA ASP A 13 -15.26 -1.62 14.01
C ASP A 13 -14.19 -1.26 12.96
N ALA A 14 -14.28 -1.78 11.74
CA ALA A 14 -13.31 -1.52 10.67
C ALA A 14 -13.13 -0.02 10.34
N VAL A 15 -14.16 0.81 10.57
CA VAL A 15 -14.05 2.27 10.42
C VAL A 15 -13.04 2.93 11.37
N SER A 16 -12.66 2.24 12.44
CA SER A 16 -11.67 2.71 13.41
C SER A 16 -10.28 2.12 13.20
N PHE A 17 -10.10 1.28 12.17
CA PHE A 17 -8.83 0.62 11.93
C PHE A 17 -7.81 1.59 11.34
N ASP A 18 -6.59 1.45 11.80
CA ASP A 18 -5.36 1.99 11.22
C ASP A 18 -4.48 0.83 10.68
N ASP A 19 -3.30 1.18 10.13
CA ASP A 19 -2.31 0.20 9.66
C ASP A 19 -1.92 -0.82 10.74
N ALA A 20 -1.87 -0.41 12.01
CA ALA A 20 -1.54 -1.33 13.10
C ALA A 20 -2.71 -2.25 13.47
N SER A 21 -3.95 -1.81 13.26
CA SER A 21 -5.17 -2.55 13.58
C SER A 21 -5.34 -3.75 12.66
N ASN A 22 -5.08 -3.60 11.36
CA ASN A 22 -5.15 -4.72 10.43
C ASN A 22 -4.06 -5.79 10.74
N ASN A 23 -2.86 -5.38 11.15
CA ASN A 23 -1.80 -6.29 11.60
C ASN A 23 -2.26 -7.11 12.81
N ARG A 24 -2.80 -6.43 13.83
CA ARG A 24 -3.36 -7.09 15.02
C ARG A 24 -4.48 -8.07 14.66
N ALA A 25 -5.37 -7.69 13.75
CA ALA A 25 -6.46 -8.56 13.30
C ALA A 25 -5.95 -9.84 12.62
N LEU A 26 -4.92 -9.74 11.77
CA LEU A 26 -4.27 -10.90 11.16
C LEU A 26 -3.57 -11.77 12.22
N ILE A 27 -2.71 -11.17 13.03
CA ILE A 27 -1.85 -11.86 14.01
C ILE A 27 -2.67 -12.58 15.09
N SER A 28 -3.80 -12.00 15.50
CA SER A 28 -4.72 -12.62 16.46
C SER A 28 -5.60 -13.72 15.86
N GLY A 29 -5.51 -13.96 14.54
CA GLY A 29 -6.35 -14.93 13.82
C GLY A 29 -7.80 -14.47 13.61
N GLN A 30 -8.10 -13.18 13.84
CA GLN A 30 -9.44 -12.61 13.66
C GLN A 30 -9.75 -12.27 12.20
N SER A 31 -8.73 -12.04 11.37
CA SER A 31 -8.89 -11.81 9.94
C SER A 31 -8.10 -12.80 9.11
N ALA A 32 -8.76 -13.39 8.11
CA ALA A 32 -8.13 -14.25 7.10
C ALA A 32 -7.52 -13.44 5.94
N LEU A 33 -7.88 -12.16 5.80
CA LEU A 33 -7.42 -11.29 4.72
C LEU A 33 -7.21 -9.88 5.24
N VAL A 34 -6.04 -9.31 4.93
CA VAL A 34 -5.76 -7.89 5.14
C VAL A 34 -5.24 -7.29 3.85
N TRP A 35 -5.49 -6.00 3.68
CA TRP A 35 -4.92 -5.23 2.58
C TRP A 35 -3.80 -4.36 3.13
N ASN A 36 -2.58 -4.92 3.17
CA ASN A 36 -1.41 -4.25 3.72
C ASN A 36 -0.15 -4.71 2.98
N PRO A 37 0.96 -3.95 3.00
CA PRO A 37 2.27 -4.50 2.66
C PRO A 37 2.68 -5.67 3.61
N PRO A 38 3.79 -6.38 3.32
CA PRO A 38 4.25 -7.53 4.12
C PRO A 38 4.62 -7.23 5.58
N SER A 39 4.44 -6.02 6.09
CA SER A 39 4.69 -5.69 7.51
C SER A 39 3.81 -6.51 8.45
N ALA A 40 2.57 -6.83 8.08
CA ALA A 40 1.71 -7.72 8.86
C ALA A 40 2.36 -9.09 9.07
N TRP A 41 2.95 -9.63 7.99
CA TRP A 41 3.68 -10.89 8.00
C TRP A 41 4.99 -10.78 8.80
N ALA A 42 5.76 -9.70 8.63
CA ALA A 42 7.01 -9.50 9.37
C ALA A 42 6.77 -9.45 10.89
N VAL A 43 5.70 -8.77 11.33
CA VAL A 43 5.30 -8.77 12.75
C VAL A 43 4.80 -10.16 13.17
N ALA A 44 3.99 -10.84 12.35
CA ALA A 44 3.55 -12.20 12.63
C ALA A 44 4.73 -13.19 12.75
N LYS A 45 5.77 -13.06 11.92
CA LYS A 45 6.97 -13.90 11.96
C LYS A 45 7.67 -13.81 13.32
N ARG A 46 7.69 -12.62 13.93
CA ARG A 46 8.24 -12.39 15.27
C ARG A 46 7.30 -12.86 16.38
N ASP A 47 6.03 -12.49 16.31
CA ASP A 47 5.11 -12.57 17.46
C ASP A 47 4.14 -13.76 17.41
N ALA A 48 3.82 -14.26 16.21
CA ALA A 48 2.93 -15.39 15.98
C ALA A 48 3.38 -16.28 14.80
N PRO A 49 4.54 -16.98 14.90
CA PRO A 49 5.16 -17.66 13.75
C PRO A 49 4.26 -18.69 13.05
N LYS A 50 3.31 -19.30 13.78
CA LYS A 50 2.31 -20.21 13.20
C LYS A 50 1.36 -19.51 12.24
N VAL A 51 0.98 -18.26 12.53
CA VAL A 51 0.16 -17.44 11.62
C VAL A 51 0.99 -17.04 10.41
N ALA A 52 2.24 -16.60 10.62
CA ALA A 52 3.14 -16.25 9.52
C ALA A 52 3.32 -17.41 8.53
N ALA A 53 3.49 -18.64 9.03
CA ALA A 53 3.63 -19.84 8.21
C ALA A 53 2.42 -20.18 7.33
N ASP A 54 1.27 -19.53 7.55
CA ASP A 54 0.05 -19.67 6.74
C ASP A 54 -0.31 -18.38 5.98
N CYS A 55 0.59 -17.38 5.99
CA CYS A 55 0.39 -16.13 5.25
C CYS A 55 0.94 -16.23 3.82
N TRP A 56 0.19 -15.64 2.88
CA TRP A 56 0.61 -15.47 1.49
C TRP A 56 0.24 -14.08 0.99
N THR A 57 1.17 -13.44 0.30
CA THR A 57 0.91 -12.18 -0.41
C THR A 57 0.49 -12.49 -1.83
N PHE A 58 -0.60 -11.86 -2.28
CA PHE A 58 -1.13 -12.02 -3.63
C PHE A 58 -1.78 -10.73 -4.12
N GLN A 59 -2.00 -10.66 -5.42
CA GLN A 59 -2.53 -9.48 -6.07
C GLN A 59 -4.02 -9.29 -5.81
N GLY A 60 -4.44 -8.03 -5.74
CA GLY A 60 -5.84 -7.66 -5.66
C GLY A 60 -6.72 -8.25 -6.78
N PRO A 61 -8.04 -8.37 -6.58
CA PRO A 61 -8.94 -8.74 -7.66
C PRO A 61 -8.90 -7.69 -8.77
N ALA A 62 -9.05 -8.13 -10.02
CA ALA A 62 -9.22 -7.21 -11.14
C ALA A 62 -10.64 -6.63 -11.14
N GLY A 63 -10.75 -5.34 -11.42
CA GLY A 63 -12.02 -4.67 -11.72
C GLY A 63 -12.26 -4.56 -13.24
N PRO A 64 -13.36 -3.91 -13.65
CA PRO A 64 -13.68 -3.71 -15.07
C PRO A 64 -12.58 -3.02 -15.88
N GLU A 65 -11.87 -2.08 -15.25
CA GLU A 65 -10.78 -1.31 -15.87
C GLU A 65 -9.39 -1.93 -15.65
N GLY A 66 -9.33 -3.16 -15.15
CA GLY A 66 -8.10 -3.89 -14.87
C GLY A 66 -7.75 -3.97 -13.38
N ARG A 67 -6.47 -4.25 -13.11
CA ARG A 67 -5.94 -4.47 -11.76
C ARG A 67 -5.01 -3.33 -11.38
N PHE A 68 -5.33 -2.67 -10.26
CA PHE A 68 -4.58 -1.52 -9.76
C PHE A 68 -4.03 -1.86 -8.38
N THR A 69 -2.72 -1.74 -8.22
CA THR A 69 -2.02 -2.04 -6.97
C THR A 69 -1.60 -0.71 -6.33
N PRO A 70 -2.02 -0.41 -5.08
CA PRO A 70 -1.62 0.81 -4.40
C PRO A 70 -0.10 0.97 -4.38
N TYR A 71 0.36 2.17 -4.73
CA TYR A 71 1.78 2.49 -4.82
C TYR A 71 2.05 3.82 -4.11
N LEU A 72 2.98 3.80 -3.15
CA LEU A 72 3.45 4.99 -2.44
C LEU A 72 4.91 5.27 -2.85
N PRO A 73 5.15 6.21 -3.76
CA PRO A 73 6.51 6.56 -4.14
C PRO A 73 7.19 7.39 -3.05
N PHE A 74 8.39 6.98 -2.66
CA PHE A 74 9.30 7.80 -1.85
C PHE A 74 10.40 8.37 -2.74
N PHE A 75 10.66 9.67 -2.60
CA PHE A 75 11.65 10.38 -3.41
C PHE A 75 12.74 10.97 -2.53
N TRP A 76 13.97 10.95 -3.04
CA TRP A 76 15.09 11.65 -2.43
C TRP A 76 15.34 12.94 -3.19
N GLY A 77 15.51 14.04 -2.46
CA GLY A 77 15.68 15.37 -3.02
C GLY A 77 16.85 16.10 -2.37
N VAL A 78 17.52 16.95 -3.16
CA VAL A 78 18.55 17.86 -2.65
C VAL A 78 17.99 19.28 -2.68
N TRP A 79 17.92 19.92 -1.52
CA TRP A 79 17.46 21.30 -1.40
C TRP A 79 18.30 22.24 -2.29
N SER A 80 17.63 23.16 -2.99
CA SER A 80 18.27 24.13 -3.89
C SER A 80 19.22 25.09 -3.15
N PHE A 81 19.02 25.32 -1.85
CA PHE A 81 19.90 26.14 -1.02
C PHE A 81 21.05 25.35 -0.37
N SER A 82 21.12 24.02 -0.54
CA SER A 82 22.21 23.22 0.06
C SER A 82 23.57 23.69 -0.44
N LYS A 83 24.55 23.80 0.48
CA LYS A 83 25.93 24.17 0.14
C LYS A 83 26.72 22.99 -0.48
N ASN A 84 26.32 21.75 -0.19
CA ASN A 84 27.06 20.54 -0.58
C ASN A 84 26.27 19.70 -1.61
N LYS A 85 25.82 20.32 -2.70
CA LYS A 85 24.94 19.66 -3.69
C LYS A 85 25.59 18.48 -4.40
N THR A 86 26.86 18.61 -4.78
CA THR A 86 27.60 17.55 -5.48
C THR A 86 27.71 16.31 -4.61
N ALA A 87 28.26 16.44 -3.41
CA ALA A 87 28.38 15.34 -2.46
C ALA A 87 27.02 14.69 -2.11
N ALA A 88 25.95 15.50 -1.98
CA ALA A 88 24.61 14.96 -1.75
C ALA A 88 24.11 14.10 -2.94
N LYS A 89 24.34 14.55 -4.18
CA LYS A 89 23.98 13.78 -5.38
C LYS A 89 24.81 12.50 -5.51
N GLU A 90 26.12 12.59 -5.28
CA GLU A 90 27.03 11.43 -5.28
C GLU A 90 26.62 10.40 -4.23
N LEU A 91 26.21 10.84 -3.04
CA LEU A 91 25.68 9.94 -2.01
C LEU A 91 24.38 9.26 -2.45
N ILE A 92 23.43 10.01 -3.02
CA ILE A 92 22.18 9.46 -3.53
C ILE A 92 22.47 8.42 -4.62
N GLU A 93 23.36 8.74 -5.57
CA GLU A 93 23.78 7.84 -6.63
C GLU A 93 24.43 6.57 -6.08
N PHE A 94 25.36 6.71 -5.14
CA PHE A 94 26.00 5.57 -4.48
C PHE A 94 24.95 4.68 -3.80
N LEU A 95 24.05 5.25 -3.00
CA LEU A 95 23.03 4.48 -2.28
C LEU A 95 22.04 3.81 -3.24
N MET A 96 21.80 4.37 -4.42
CA MET A 96 20.91 3.80 -5.45
C MET A 96 21.58 2.78 -6.37
N GLN A 97 22.87 2.48 -6.19
CA GLN A 97 23.52 1.36 -6.89
C GLN A 97 22.84 0.04 -6.52
N ARG A 98 22.73 -0.85 -7.50
CA ARG A 98 21.96 -2.10 -7.41
C ARG A 98 22.30 -2.90 -6.16
N GLU A 99 23.59 -3.08 -5.89
CA GLU A 99 24.11 -3.88 -4.78
C GLU A 99 23.72 -3.27 -3.42
N ASN A 100 23.75 -1.93 -3.33
CA ASN A 100 23.34 -1.21 -2.13
C ASN A 100 21.82 -1.25 -1.92
N VAL A 101 21.04 -1.23 -3.02
CA VAL A 101 19.58 -1.40 -2.95
C VAL A 101 19.23 -2.84 -2.58
N GLU A 102 19.88 -3.84 -3.18
CA GLU A 102 19.65 -5.26 -2.89
C GLU A 102 19.95 -5.60 -1.43
N ALA A 103 21.08 -5.12 -0.91
CA ALA A 103 21.44 -5.29 0.50
C ALA A 103 20.34 -4.72 1.41
N ARG A 104 19.90 -3.47 1.20
CA ARG A 104 18.82 -2.87 2.00
C ARG A 104 17.50 -3.61 1.85
N CYS A 105 17.12 -3.98 0.63
CA CYS A 105 15.90 -4.73 0.34
C CYS A 105 15.89 -6.07 1.07
N THR A 106 17.05 -6.74 1.13
CA THR A 106 17.24 -7.98 1.88
C THR A 106 17.10 -7.78 3.39
N GLU A 107 17.71 -6.74 3.96
CA GLU A 107 17.63 -6.41 5.40
C GLU A 107 16.20 -6.13 5.87
N VAL A 108 15.36 -5.54 5.00
CA VAL A 108 13.93 -5.28 5.30
C VAL A 108 13.01 -6.41 4.82
N GLU A 109 13.56 -7.60 4.54
CA GLU A 109 12.83 -8.79 4.11
C GLU A 109 11.93 -8.56 2.88
N GLY A 110 12.37 -7.68 1.96
CA GLY A 110 11.65 -7.37 0.72
C GLY A 110 10.49 -6.39 0.90
N TYR A 111 10.37 -5.72 2.05
CA TYR A 111 9.35 -4.70 2.28
C TYR A 111 9.53 -3.46 1.39
N ASP A 112 10.75 -2.96 1.25
CA ASP A 112 11.02 -1.82 0.39
C ASP A 112 11.21 -2.27 -1.06
N VAL A 113 10.31 -1.84 -1.94
CA VAL A 113 10.38 -2.13 -3.37
C VAL A 113 11.41 -1.19 -4.04
N PRO A 114 12.39 -1.72 -4.80
CA PRO A 114 13.37 -0.92 -5.52
C PRO A 114 12.77 0.10 -6.50
N PRO A 115 13.51 1.18 -6.82
CA PRO A 115 13.02 2.23 -7.72
C PRO A 115 12.98 1.85 -9.20
N PHE A 116 13.60 0.72 -9.60
CA PHE A 116 13.70 0.29 -10.99
C PHE A 116 13.20 -1.14 -11.18
N ASP A 117 12.42 -1.36 -12.24
CA ASP A 117 11.86 -2.68 -12.57
C ASP A 117 12.93 -3.76 -12.77
N SER A 118 14.12 -3.37 -13.25
CA SER A 118 15.26 -4.28 -13.43
C SER A 118 15.80 -4.85 -12.11
N MET A 119 15.37 -4.33 -10.95
CA MET A 119 15.75 -4.79 -9.62
C MET A 119 14.66 -5.64 -8.95
N LEU A 120 13.53 -5.89 -9.62
CA LEU A 120 12.45 -6.76 -9.11
C LEU A 120 12.76 -8.26 -9.23
N ASP A 121 13.99 -8.58 -9.66
CA ASP A 121 14.58 -9.91 -9.77
C ASP A 121 15.46 -10.30 -8.57
N PHE A 122 15.62 -9.42 -7.56
CA PHE A 122 16.30 -9.77 -6.31
C PHE A 122 15.67 -10.99 -5.65
N LYS A 123 16.52 -11.80 -5.01
CA LYS A 123 16.12 -13.10 -4.46
C LYS A 123 15.37 -13.04 -3.14
N VAL A 124 15.40 -11.91 -2.45
CA VAL A 124 14.70 -11.74 -1.17
C VAL A 124 13.23 -12.19 -1.23
N TRP A 125 12.47 -11.83 -2.27
CA TRP A 125 11.06 -12.21 -2.34
C TRP A 125 10.80 -13.70 -2.65
N GLU A 126 11.80 -14.41 -3.19
CA GLU A 126 11.74 -15.87 -3.38
C GLU A 126 12.14 -16.63 -2.10
N GLU A 127 13.00 -16.03 -1.29
CA GLU A 127 13.70 -16.71 -0.20
C GLU A 127 13.13 -16.45 1.19
N VAL A 128 12.50 -15.29 1.43
CA VAL A 128 11.97 -15.00 2.77
C VAL A 128 10.85 -15.98 3.15
N GLU A 129 10.87 -16.33 4.42
CA GLU A 129 10.06 -17.40 5.02
C GLU A 129 9.71 -17.06 6.49
N PRO A 130 8.66 -17.66 7.07
CA PRO A 130 7.80 -18.74 6.57
C PRO A 130 6.45 -18.24 5.98
N PRO A 131 5.83 -18.99 5.05
CA PRO A 131 6.43 -20.01 4.19
C PRO A 131 7.41 -19.37 3.20
N LYS A 132 8.38 -20.14 2.70
CA LYS A 132 9.32 -19.66 1.69
C LYS A 132 8.56 -19.11 0.48
N GLY A 133 8.88 -17.88 0.07
CA GLY A 133 8.22 -17.20 -1.04
C GLY A 133 6.89 -16.53 -0.67
N THR A 134 6.57 -16.38 0.62
CA THR A 134 5.33 -15.75 1.11
C THR A 134 5.07 -14.35 0.52
N VAL A 135 6.13 -13.57 0.26
CA VAL A 135 6.04 -12.22 -0.32
C VAL A 135 6.39 -12.19 -1.81
N TYR A 136 6.52 -13.34 -2.49
CA TYR A 136 6.97 -13.40 -3.89
C TYR A 136 6.16 -12.51 -4.83
N ASN A 137 4.85 -12.41 -4.57
CA ASN A 137 3.92 -11.60 -5.35
C ASN A 137 3.70 -10.20 -4.77
N TYR A 138 4.52 -9.73 -3.84
CA TYR A 138 4.40 -8.38 -3.30
C TYR A 138 4.75 -7.30 -4.35
N PRO A 139 5.94 -7.32 -4.99
CA PRO A 139 6.18 -6.48 -6.16
C PRO A 139 5.26 -6.84 -7.32
N ILE A 140 4.92 -5.85 -8.14
CA ILE A 140 4.16 -6.07 -9.37
C ILE A 140 5.05 -6.81 -10.37
N ARG A 141 4.59 -7.97 -10.83
CA ARG A 141 5.29 -8.81 -11.83
C ARG A 141 4.55 -8.80 -13.17
N PRO A 142 5.23 -9.07 -14.30
CA PRO A 142 4.60 -9.03 -15.63
C PRO A 142 3.34 -9.90 -15.75
N PHE A 143 3.33 -11.08 -15.13
CA PHE A 143 2.19 -12.01 -15.19
C PHE A 143 1.00 -11.58 -14.30
N HIS A 144 1.14 -10.54 -13.48
CA HIS A 144 0.03 -10.03 -12.67
C HIS A 144 -0.97 -9.22 -13.48
N ASN A 145 -0.58 -8.70 -14.66
CA ASN A 145 -1.37 -7.75 -15.44
C ASN A 145 -1.94 -6.60 -14.57
N ALA A 146 -1.10 -6.08 -13.68
CA ALA A 146 -1.44 -5.03 -12.73
C ALA A 146 -0.67 -3.75 -13.05
N LYS A 147 -1.19 -2.62 -12.60
CA LYS A 147 -0.54 -1.31 -12.72
C LYS A 147 -0.42 -0.66 -11.34
N PRO A 148 0.70 0.04 -11.05
CA PRO A 148 0.79 0.84 -9.84
C PRO A 148 -0.24 1.98 -9.89
N HIS A 149 -0.80 2.32 -8.74
CA HIS A 149 -1.81 3.37 -8.63
C HIS A 149 -1.59 4.20 -7.37
N ILE A 150 -1.43 5.51 -7.55
CA ILE A 150 -1.30 6.47 -6.46
C ILE A 150 -2.70 6.93 -6.06
N ALA A 151 -2.97 6.98 -4.76
CA ALA A 151 -4.27 7.44 -4.23
C ALA A 151 -4.67 8.80 -4.83
N ALA A 152 -5.93 8.91 -5.24
CA ALA A 152 -6.53 10.09 -5.88
C ALA A 152 -5.94 10.52 -7.25
N SER A 153 -4.94 9.81 -7.80
CA SER A 153 -4.52 10.02 -9.20
C SER A 153 -5.67 9.71 -10.17
N PRO A 154 -5.86 10.45 -11.28
CA PRO A 154 -5.03 11.54 -11.81
C PRO A 154 -5.49 12.95 -11.42
N ALA A 155 -6.16 13.13 -10.27
CA ALA A 155 -6.59 14.47 -9.84
C ALA A 155 -5.41 15.45 -9.73
N PRO A 156 -5.62 16.76 -9.94
CA PRO A 156 -4.61 17.78 -9.70
C PRO A 156 -4.00 17.66 -8.29
N PRO A 157 -2.68 17.87 -8.10
CA PRO A 157 -2.01 17.61 -6.82
C PRO A 157 -2.61 18.31 -5.60
N ASP A 158 -3.08 19.55 -5.77
CA ASP A 158 -3.75 20.37 -4.77
C ASP A 158 -5.13 19.83 -4.35
N ILE A 159 -5.80 19.09 -5.22
CA ILE A 159 -7.04 18.37 -4.92
C ILE A 159 -6.74 16.98 -4.35
N ALA A 160 -5.80 16.24 -4.96
CA ALA A 160 -5.42 14.90 -4.53
C ALA A 160 -4.94 14.88 -3.07
N VAL A 161 -4.14 15.89 -2.67
CA VAL A 161 -3.65 16.01 -1.29
C VAL A 161 -4.80 16.26 -0.29
N GLN A 162 -5.85 16.97 -0.69
CA GLN A 162 -7.02 17.19 0.15
C GLN A 162 -7.87 15.92 0.29
N ILE A 163 -8.11 15.20 -0.82
CA ILE A 163 -8.80 13.89 -0.80
C ILE A 163 -8.09 12.93 0.15
N TYR A 164 -6.75 12.87 0.06
CA TYR A 164 -5.93 11.98 0.87
C TYR A 164 -5.96 12.38 2.35
N ASN A 165 -5.59 13.63 2.68
CA ASN A 165 -5.45 14.09 4.06
C ASN A 165 -6.78 14.14 4.82
N ARG A 166 -7.89 14.39 4.12
CA ARG A 166 -9.23 14.39 4.74
C ARG A 166 -9.86 13.00 4.80
N GLY A 167 -9.22 11.98 4.22
CA GLY A 167 -9.76 10.63 4.20
C GLY A 167 -11.10 10.54 3.50
N THR A 168 -11.31 11.27 2.39
CA THR A 168 -12.60 11.29 1.69
C THR A 168 -13.02 9.89 1.26
N MET A 169 -12.11 9.12 0.63
CA MET A 169 -12.39 7.75 0.18
C MET A 169 -12.76 6.77 1.31
N PRO A 170 -11.99 6.63 2.41
CA PRO A 170 -12.42 5.77 3.53
C PRO A 170 -13.70 6.27 4.20
N THR A 171 -13.93 7.59 4.26
CA THR A 171 -15.19 8.15 4.80
C THR A 171 -16.39 7.76 3.93
N MET A 172 -16.25 7.67 2.61
CA MET A 172 -17.31 7.13 1.75
C MET A 172 -17.69 5.70 2.16
N LEU A 173 -16.71 4.84 2.42
CA LEU A 173 -16.98 3.47 2.87
C LEU A 173 -17.61 3.43 4.26
N ALA A 174 -17.17 4.28 5.19
CA ALA A 174 -17.75 4.38 6.53
C ALA A 174 -19.23 4.80 6.49
N LYS A 175 -19.59 5.75 5.63
CA LYS A 175 -20.99 6.17 5.42
C LYS A 175 -21.85 5.06 4.82
N LEU A 176 -21.31 4.27 3.89
CA LEU A 176 -21.99 3.08 3.39
C LEU A 176 -22.19 2.03 4.49
N GLN A 177 -21.18 1.82 5.34
CA GLN A 177 -21.28 0.92 6.48
C GLN A 177 -22.32 1.39 7.50
N SER A 178 -22.49 2.71 7.66
CA SER A 178 -23.55 3.31 8.49
C SER A 178 -24.95 3.27 7.86
N GLY A 179 -25.12 2.62 6.69
CA GLY A 179 -26.40 2.43 6.04
C GLY A 179 -26.84 3.53 5.07
N GLN A 180 -26.00 4.51 4.76
CA GLN A 180 -26.33 5.52 3.74
C GLN A 180 -26.36 4.89 2.34
N SER A 181 -27.20 5.44 1.46
CA SER A 181 -27.28 4.94 0.09
C SER A 181 -26.05 5.34 -0.72
N VAL A 182 -25.75 4.57 -1.77
CA VAL A 182 -24.66 4.92 -2.71
C VAL A 182 -24.85 6.32 -3.30
N LYS A 183 -26.11 6.70 -3.57
CA LYS A 183 -26.44 8.02 -4.11
C LYS A 183 -26.07 9.14 -3.13
N ASP A 184 -26.43 9.00 -1.86
CA ASP A 184 -26.18 10.03 -0.84
C ASP A 184 -24.67 10.17 -0.57
N VAL A 185 -23.95 9.05 -0.54
CA VAL A 185 -22.49 9.06 -0.36
C VAL A 185 -21.77 9.72 -1.53
N ILE A 186 -22.22 9.48 -2.77
CA ILE A 186 -21.67 10.16 -3.96
C ILE A 186 -21.99 11.66 -3.92
N ALA A 187 -23.21 12.04 -3.56
CA ALA A 187 -23.58 13.45 -3.43
C ALA A 187 -22.69 14.17 -2.41
N TRP A 188 -22.54 13.58 -1.21
CA TRP A 188 -21.63 14.10 -0.19
C TRP A 188 -20.18 14.21 -0.68
N ALA A 189 -19.66 13.19 -1.37
CA ALA A 189 -18.29 13.23 -1.87
C ALA A 189 -18.09 14.33 -2.91
N ASN A 190 -19.09 14.57 -3.78
CA ASN A 190 -19.04 15.68 -4.73
C ASN A 190 -19.04 17.04 -4.02
N ASP A 191 -19.87 17.22 -3.00
CA ASP A 191 -19.90 18.46 -2.21
C ASP A 191 -18.53 18.74 -1.53
N GLU A 192 -17.88 17.70 -0.98
CA GLU A 192 -16.52 17.82 -0.43
C GLU A 192 -15.51 18.25 -1.51
N LEU A 193 -15.55 17.61 -2.68
CA LEU A 193 -14.65 17.91 -3.79
C LEU A 193 -14.82 19.34 -4.32
N GLU A 194 -16.07 19.82 -4.43
CA GLU A 194 -16.34 21.22 -4.75
C GLU A 194 -15.77 22.15 -3.67
N GLY A 195 -15.89 21.77 -2.39
CA GLY A 195 -15.31 22.48 -1.26
C GLY A 195 -13.78 22.58 -1.32
N PHE A 196 -13.08 21.61 -1.90
CA PHE A 196 -11.62 21.63 -2.03
C PHE A 196 -11.12 22.64 -3.07
N THR A 197 -11.98 23.06 -3.99
CA THR A 197 -11.66 24.02 -5.06
C THR A 197 -11.91 25.49 -4.69
N ARG A 198 -12.48 25.76 -3.51
CA ARG A 198 -12.80 27.10 -3.01
C ARG A 198 -11.69 27.62 -2.09
#